data_AF-A0A3D4ILX6-F1
#
_entry.id   AF-A0A3D4ILX6-F1
#
_cell.length_a   1.000
_cell.length_b   1.000
_cell.length_c   1.000
_cell.angle_alpha   90.00
_cell.angle_beta   90.00
_cell.angle_gamma   90.00
#
_symmetry.space_group_name_H-M   'P 1'
#
loop_
_entity.id
_entity.type
_entity.pdbx_description
1 polymer ?
#
loop_
_entity_poly.entity_id
_entity_poly.type
_entity_poly.pdbx_seq_one_letter_code
_entity_poly.pdbx_strand_id
1 'polypeptide(L)'
;TIKNAVKLHDGLIVESVLIPTEKRITACVSSQVGCSLDCKFCATARLKRMRNLNADEIYDQVAAIKEQSELFFGRPLTNIVFMGMGEPLLNYNNVVAAIEKITSPKGLNMAARRLTVSTVGVAKMIKKMAD
;
A
#
# COMPACT_ATOMS: atom_id res chain seq x y z
N THR A 1 13.01 5.65 10.05
CA THR A 1 12.18 4.71 9.27
C THR A 1 11.72 3.60 10.18
N ILE A 2 10.44 3.20 10.10
CA ILE A 2 9.89 2.06 10.84
C ILE A 2 9.37 1.06 9.82
N LYS A 3 9.75 -0.22 9.94
CA LYS A 3 9.23 -1.32 9.11
C LYS A 3 8.38 -2.23 9.99
N ASN A 4 7.18 -2.54 9.53
CA ASN A 4 6.22 -3.38 10.22
C ASN A 4 6.05 -4.71 9.49
N ALA A 5 6.03 -5.80 10.25
CA ALA A 5 5.44 -7.06 9.81
C ALA A 5 3.96 -7.06 10.25
N VAL A 6 3.05 -7.01 9.29
CA VAL A 6 1.61 -6.94 9.50
C VAL A 6 1.04 -8.34 9.34
N LYS A 7 0.60 -8.94 10.46
CA LYS A 7 -0.10 -10.22 10.46
C LYS A 7 -1.56 -9.99 10.06
N LEU A 8 -1.99 -10.67 9.00
CA LEU A 8 -3.34 -10.62 8.47
C LEU A 8 -4.27 -11.60 9.21
N HIS A 9 -5.57 -11.47 8.99
CA HIS A 9 -6.60 -12.28 9.65
C HIS A 9 -6.43 -13.79 9.43
N ASP A 10 -5.86 -14.18 8.29
CA ASP A 10 -5.58 -15.57 7.91
C ASP A 10 -4.18 -16.04 8.34
N GLY A 11 -3.47 -15.26 9.15
CA GLY A 11 -2.15 -15.60 9.68
C GLY A 11 -0.99 -15.36 8.71
N LEU A 12 -1.27 -14.96 7.46
CA LEU A 12 -0.25 -14.52 6.52
C LEU A 12 0.36 -13.18 6.97
N ILE A 13 1.56 -12.87 6.46
CA ILE A 13 2.28 -11.65 6.82
C ILE A 13 2.59 -10.85 5.56
N VAL A 14 2.36 -9.54 5.63
CA VAL A 14 2.87 -8.56 4.67
C VAL A 14 3.71 -7.51 5.38
N GLU A 15 4.50 -6.76 4.63
CA GLU A 15 5.29 -5.65 5.18
C GLU A 15 4.66 -4.30 4.85
N SER A 16 4.79 -3.35 5.77
CA SER A 16 4.48 -1.94 5.53
C SER A 16 5.59 -1.07 6.13
N VAL A 17 5.86 0.10 5.54
CA VAL A 17 6.98 0.94 5.94
C VAL A 17 6.56 2.39 6.13
N LEU A 18 6.91 2.96 7.29
CA LEU A 18 6.82 4.37 7.59
C LEU A 18 8.16 5.06 7.30
N ILE A 19 8.15 5.99 6.35
CA ILE A 19 9.32 6.69 5.85
C ILE A 19 9.19 8.18 6.17
N PRO A 20 9.74 8.64 7.31
CA PRO A 20 9.80 10.06 7.64
C PRO A 20 10.95 10.73 6.88
N THR A 21 10.68 11.91 6.33
CA THR A 21 11.71 12.87 5.86
C THR A 21 11.42 14.24 6.48
N GLU A 22 12.26 15.25 6.24
CA GLU A 22 12.03 16.60 6.77
C GLU A 22 10.66 17.19 6.37
N LYS A 23 10.28 17.04 5.09
CA LYS A 23 9.09 17.70 4.51
C LYS A 23 7.85 16.83 4.41
N ARG A 24 8.00 15.51 4.45
CA ARG A 24 6.90 14.55 4.23
C ARG A 24 7.06 13.30 5.08
N ILE A 25 5.93 12.69 5.39
CA ILE A 25 5.85 11.34 5.93
C ILE A 25 5.12 10.46 4.92
N THR A 26 5.77 9.37 4.51
CA THR A 26 5.25 8.45 3.50
C THR A 26 4.98 7.08 4.10
N ALA A 27 3.79 6.54 3.85
CA ALA A 27 3.45 5.14 4.06
C ALA A 27 3.73 4.35 2.77
N CYS A 28 4.54 3.31 2.86
CA CYS A 28 4.69 2.31 1.82
C CYS A 28 3.85 1.08 2.19
N VAL A 29 2.84 0.76 1.38
CA VAL A 29 1.87 -0.30 1.69
C VAL A 29 1.90 -1.42 0.66
N SER A 30 1.61 -2.62 1.15
CA SER A 30 1.48 -3.82 0.33
C SER A 30 0.08 -3.93 -0.28
N SER A 31 -0.01 -4.58 -1.44
CA SER A 31 -1.25 -4.84 -2.18
C SER A 31 -1.56 -6.34 -2.33
N GLN A 32 -0.58 -7.22 -2.14
CA GLN A 32 -0.74 -8.67 -2.23
C GLN A 32 0.16 -9.36 -1.20
N VAL A 33 -0.15 -10.63 -0.90
CA VAL A 33 0.79 -11.50 -0.16
C VAL A 33 1.64 -12.27 -1.16
N GLY A 34 2.92 -11.90 -1.25
CA GLY A 34 3.82 -12.29 -2.33
C GLY A 34 3.52 -11.55 -3.64
N CYS A 35 4.19 -11.91 -4.73
CA CYS A 35 3.94 -11.35 -6.06
C CYS A 35 4.15 -12.43 -7.12
N SER A 36 3.30 -12.49 -8.16
CA SER A 36 3.41 -13.50 -9.22
C SER A 36 4.33 -13.09 -10.37
N LEU A 37 4.99 -11.94 -10.26
CA LEU A 37 5.90 -11.40 -11.27
C LEU A 37 7.33 -11.84 -10.99
N ASP A 38 8.12 -12.07 -12.03
CA ASP A 38 9.50 -12.56 -11.94
C ASP A 38 10.54 -11.43 -12.06
N CYS A 39 10.35 -10.34 -11.33
CA CYS A 39 11.34 -9.27 -11.27
C CYS A 39 12.60 -9.78 -10.55
N LYS A 40 13.66 -10.12 -11.29
CA LYS A 40 14.89 -10.77 -10.77
C LYS A 40 15.56 -10.06 -9.59
N PHE A 41 15.37 -8.75 -9.48
CA PHE A 41 15.92 -7.91 -8.41
C PHE A 41 15.00 -7.79 -7.17
N CYS A 42 13.76 -8.26 -7.25
CA CYS A 42 12.75 -8.10 -6.19
C CYS A 42 12.73 -9.33 -5.27
N ALA A 43 12.91 -9.13 -3.96
CA ALA A 43 12.79 -10.21 -2.99
C ALA A 43 11.38 -10.81 -2.95
N THR A 44 10.33 -9.98 -3.09
CA THR A 44 8.93 -10.42 -3.11
C THR A 44 8.61 -11.34 -4.30
N ALA A 45 9.30 -11.16 -5.43
CA ALA A 45 9.16 -12.02 -6.62
C ALA A 45 9.64 -13.47 -6.36
N ARG A 46 10.54 -13.66 -5.38
CA ARG A 46 11.01 -15.00 -4.97
C ARG A 46 9.99 -15.74 -4.09
N LEU A 47 8.99 -15.03 -3.58
CA LEU A 47 7.93 -15.62 -2.77
C LEU A 47 6.80 -16.10 -3.68
N LYS A 48 6.21 -17.24 -3.36
CA LYS A 48 4.98 -17.68 -4.01
C LYS A 48 3.88 -16.65 -3.74
N ARG A 49 3.23 -16.14 -4.79
CA ARG A 49 1.99 -15.38 -4.63
C ARG A 49 0.93 -16.27 -3.99
N MET A 50 0.36 -15.81 -2.88
CA MET A 50 -0.70 -16.53 -2.18
C MET A 50 -2.07 -15.94 -2.51
N ARG A 51 -2.29 -14.65 -2.27
CA ARG A 51 -3.56 -13.98 -2.57
C ARG A 51 -3.42 -12.46 -2.69
N ASN A 52 -4.50 -11.84 -3.15
CA ASN A 52 -4.70 -10.40 -3.06
C ASN A 52 -5.06 -9.99 -1.63
N LEU A 53 -4.66 -8.79 -1.23
CA LEU A 53 -5.20 -8.16 -0.04
C LEU A 53 -6.60 -7.61 -0.33
N ASN A 54 -7.47 -7.67 0.66
CA ASN A 54 -8.75 -6.98 0.65
C ASN A 54 -8.54 -5.47 0.86
N ALA A 55 -9.54 -4.66 0.51
CA ALA A 55 -9.45 -3.21 0.62
C ALA A 55 -9.24 -2.72 2.06
N ASP A 56 -9.85 -3.38 3.03
CA ASP A 56 -9.69 -3.16 4.47
C ASP A 56 -8.27 -3.50 4.94
N GLU A 57 -7.68 -4.61 4.49
CA GLU A 57 -6.29 -4.95 4.84
C GLU A 57 -5.27 -3.93 4.31
N ILE A 58 -5.55 -3.31 3.17
CA ILE A 58 -4.74 -2.20 2.63
C ILE A 58 -4.96 -0.93 3.44
N TYR A 59 -6.22 -0.59 3.73
CA TYR A 59 -6.60 0.58 4.54
C TYR A 59 -5.99 0.52 5.95
N ASP A 60 -6.02 -0.64 6.59
CA ASP A 60 -5.54 -0.84 7.96
C ASP A 60 -4.02 -0.66 8.07
N GLN A 61 -3.26 -1.03 7.02
CA GLN A 61 -1.83 -0.70 6.95
C GLN A 61 -1.61 0.82 6.99
N VAL A 62 -2.42 1.60 6.26
CA VAL A 62 -2.33 3.07 6.24
C VAL A 62 -2.73 3.66 7.58
N ALA A 63 -3.83 3.18 8.17
CA ALA A 63 -4.31 3.65 9.47
C ALA A 63 -3.28 3.40 10.59
N ALA A 64 -2.72 2.19 10.65
CA ALA A 64 -1.66 1.86 11.61
C ALA A 64 -0.41 2.74 11.41
N ILE A 65 0.02 2.96 10.17
CA ILE A 65 1.16 3.84 9.88
C ILE A 65 0.86 5.30 10.25
N LYS A 66 -0.36 5.79 10.04
CA LYS A 66 -0.77 7.14 10.46
C LYS A 66 -0.62 7.31 11.97
N GLU A 67 -1.12 6.35 12.75
CA GLU A 67 -0.99 6.37 14.21
C GLU A 67 0.49 6.32 14.63
N GLN A 68 1.30 5.46 14.02
CA GLN A 68 2.75 5.41 14.26
C GLN A 68 3.45 6.72 13.94
N SER A 69 3.03 7.41 12.87
CA SER A 69 3.57 8.72 12.48
C SER A 69 3.32 9.77 13.57
N GLU A 70 2.10 9.80 14.11
CA GLU A 70 1.71 10.71 15.19
C GLU A 70 2.45 10.35 16.49
N LEU A 71 2.52 9.06 16.83
CA LEU A 71 3.14 8.57 18.06
C LEU A 71 4.66 8.77 18.10
N PHE A 72 5.38 8.35 17.05
CA PHE A 72 6.85 8.31 17.08
C PHE A 72 7.51 9.56 16.51
N PHE A 73 6.80 10.34 15.69
CA PHE A 73 7.36 11.51 15.03
C PHE A 73 6.58 12.81 15.29
N GLY A 74 5.42 12.75 15.97
CA GLY A 74 4.61 13.95 16.26
C GLY A 74 4.14 14.69 15.01
N ARG A 75 4.03 14.00 13.87
CA ARG A 75 3.72 14.61 12.57
C ARG A 75 2.68 13.78 11.81
N PRO A 76 1.82 14.41 10.99
CA PRO A 76 0.80 13.70 10.24
C PRO A 76 1.40 12.90 9.08
N LEU A 77 0.72 11.82 8.71
CA LEU A 77 0.98 11.10 7.47
C LEU A 77 0.61 11.98 6.27
N THR A 78 1.53 12.20 5.33
CA THR A 78 1.30 13.13 4.20
C THR A 78 1.20 12.45 2.85
N ASN A 79 1.73 11.23 2.70
CA ASN A 79 1.84 10.53 1.42
C ASN A 79 1.66 9.02 1.58
N ILE A 80 1.12 8.38 0.55
CA ILE A 80 0.98 6.92 0.48
C ILE A 80 1.53 6.46 -0.87
N VAL A 81 2.34 5.41 -0.85
CA VAL A 81 2.85 4.76 -2.06
C VAL A 81 2.52 3.27 -2.03
N PHE A 82 1.95 2.77 -3.13
CA PHE A 82 1.69 1.34 -3.33
C PHE A 82 2.94 0.70 -3.94
N MET A 83 3.98 0.57 -3.12
CA MET A 83 5.31 0.06 -3.48
C MET A 83 5.80 -1.01 -2.49
N GLY A 84 4.90 -1.58 -1.68
CA GLY A 84 5.19 -2.71 -0.81
C GLY A 84 5.19 -4.03 -1.57
N MET A 85 4.64 -5.08 -0.95
CA MET A 85 4.51 -6.39 -1.58
C MET A 85 3.36 -6.42 -2.58
N GLY A 86 3.60 -7.02 -3.76
CA GLY A 86 2.59 -7.24 -4.79
C GLY A 86 2.58 -6.20 -5.91
N GLU A 87 1.87 -6.53 -6.99
CA GLU A 87 1.58 -5.64 -8.11
C GLU A 87 0.17 -5.03 -7.94
N PRO A 88 0.05 -3.71 -7.66
CA PRO A 88 -1.24 -3.09 -7.39
C PRO A 88 -2.26 -3.26 -8.50
N LEU A 89 -1.86 -3.20 -9.78
CA LEU A 89 -2.80 -3.32 -10.88
C LEU A 89 -3.31 -4.75 -11.11
N LEU A 90 -2.63 -5.77 -10.55
CA LEU A 90 -3.15 -7.14 -10.49
C LEU A 90 -4.08 -7.36 -9.27
N ASN A 91 -4.24 -6.34 -8.42
CA ASN A 91 -5.24 -6.26 -7.36
C ASN A 91 -6.14 -5.02 -7.48
N TYR A 92 -6.44 -4.62 -8.72
CA TYR A 92 -7.09 -3.35 -9.05
C TYR A 92 -8.35 -3.07 -8.22
N ASN A 93 -9.31 -4.00 -8.14
CA ASN A 93 -10.59 -3.73 -7.46
C ASN A 93 -10.40 -3.38 -5.98
N ASN A 94 -9.55 -4.13 -5.26
CA ASN A 94 -9.30 -3.86 -3.83
C ASN A 94 -8.44 -2.60 -3.63
N VAL A 95 -7.48 -2.35 -4.52
CA VAL A 95 -6.65 -1.13 -4.48
C VAL A 95 -7.51 0.11 -4.69
N VAL A 96 -8.39 0.12 -5.69
CA VAL A 96 -9.31 1.25 -5.95
C VAL A 96 -10.26 1.45 -4.78
N ALA A 97 -10.90 0.40 -4.28
CA ALA A 97 -11.78 0.49 -3.11
C ALA A 97 -11.05 1.00 -1.85
N ALA A 98 -9.78 0.62 -1.65
CA ALA A 98 -8.96 1.15 -0.58
C ALA A 98 -8.66 2.65 -0.78
N ILE A 99 -8.31 3.07 -2.01
CA ILE A 99 -8.07 4.48 -2.35
C ILE A 99 -9.33 5.32 -2.11
N GLU A 100 -10.50 4.85 -2.52
CA GLU A 100 -11.80 5.49 -2.25
C GLU A 100 -12.04 5.64 -0.75
N LYS A 101 -11.80 4.58 0.05
CA LYS A 101 -11.93 4.65 1.51
C LYS A 101 -10.92 5.61 2.15
N ILE A 102 -9.67 5.64 1.68
CA ILE A 102 -8.61 6.54 2.17
C ILE A 102 -8.97 8.01 1.87
N THR A 103 -9.49 8.29 0.68
CA THR A 103 -9.78 9.64 0.20
C THR A 103 -11.15 10.16 0.63
N SER A 104 -12.06 9.27 1.03
CA SER A 104 -13.38 9.63 1.51
C SER A 104 -13.33 10.57 2.74
N PRO A 105 -14.25 11.56 2.84
CA PRO A 105 -14.40 12.38 4.04
C PRO A 105 -14.73 11.58 5.31
N LYS A 106 -15.33 10.38 5.16
CA LYS A 106 -15.63 9.46 6.26
C LYS A 106 -14.44 8.55 6.62
N GLY A 107 -13.40 8.54 5.78
CA GLY A 107 -12.18 7.77 5.99
C GLY A 107 -11.04 8.66 6.50
N LEU A 108 -9.89 8.63 5.82
CA LEU A 108 -8.73 9.45 6.21
C LEU A 108 -8.75 10.85 5.59
N ASN A 109 -9.72 11.15 4.71
CA ASN A 109 -9.89 12.43 4.02
C ASN A 109 -8.59 12.93 3.35
N MET A 110 -7.77 12.00 2.84
CA MET A 110 -6.50 12.33 2.19
C MET A 110 -6.72 12.73 0.74
N ALA A 111 -6.10 13.82 0.29
CA ALA A 111 -6.18 14.23 -1.10
C ALA A 111 -5.53 13.19 -2.03
N ALA A 112 -6.24 12.75 -3.08
CA ALA A 112 -5.78 11.71 -4.02
C ALA A 112 -4.39 11.99 -4.62
N ARG A 113 -4.03 13.26 -4.85
CA ARG A 113 -2.68 13.68 -5.31
C ARG A 113 -1.51 13.26 -4.39
N ARG A 114 -1.80 12.85 -3.15
CA ARG A 114 -0.82 12.37 -2.18
C ARG A 114 -0.59 10.85 -2.25
N LEU A 115 -1.41 10.15 -3.04
CA LEU A 115 -1.34 8.71 -3.24
C LEU A 115 -0.63 8.44 -4.57
N THR A 116 0.29 7.48 -4.59
CA THR A 116 1.00 7.06 -5.80
C THR A 116 0.89 5.56 -5.97
N VAL A 117 0.22 5.13 -7.05
CA VAL A 117 0.15 3.73 -7.45
C VAL A 117 1.31 3.43 -8.40
N SER A 118 2.21 2.53 -7.99
CA SER A 118 3.28 2.02 -8.86
C SER A 118 2.83 0.75 -9.57
N THR A 119 3.33 0.49 -10.77
CA THR A 119 3.05 -0.73 -11.53
C THR A 119 4.26 -1.13 -12.37
N VAL A 120 4.42 -2.44 -12.60
CA VAL A 120 5.40 -2.97 -13.56
C VAL A 120 5.02 -2.74 -15.03
N GLY A 121 3.86 -2.14 -15.31
CA GLY A 121 3.42 -1.83 -16.67
C GLY A 121 2.29 -2.73 -17.17
N VAL A 122 1.28 -3.03 -16.34
CA VAL A 122 0.09 -3.77 -16.79
C VAL A 122 -0.79 -2.87 -17.67
N ALA A 123 -0.42 -2.71 -18.95
CA ALA A 123 -0.94 -1.69 -19.86
C ALA A 123 -2.48 -1.62 -19.95
N LYS A 124 -3.16 -2.77 -20.00
CA LYS A 124 -4.64 -2.81 -20.01
C LYS A 124 -5.25 -2.20 -18.74
N MET A 125 -4.61 -2.44 -17.59
CA MET A 125 -5.07 -1.93 -16.30
C MET A 125 -4.70 -0.47 -16.10
N ILE A 126 -3.59 0.00 -16.69
CA ILE A 126 -3.26 1.44 -16.73
C ILE A 126 -4.35 2.21 -17.47
N LYS A 127 -4.77 1.72 -18.65
CA LYS A 127 -5.89 2.33 -19.40
C LYS A 127 -7.17 2.34 -18.56
N LYS A 128 -7.53 1.19 -17.98
CA LYS A 128 -8.69 1.06 -17.08
C LYS A 128 -8.62 2.00 -15.85
N MET A 129 -7.43 2.37 -15.37
CA MET A 129 -7.28 3.28 -14.24
C MET A 129 -7.38 4.75 -14.66
N ALA A 130 -7.11 5.05 -15.93
CA ALA A 130 -7.20 6.39 -16.50
C ALA A 130 -8.61 6.74 -16.98
N ASP A 131 -9.38 5.73 -17.40
CA ASP A 131 -10.80 5.82 -17.75
C ASP A 131 -11.69 5.96 -16.50
#